data_AF-A0A662H433-F1
#
_entry.id   AF-A0A662H433-F1
#
_cell.length_a   1.000
_cell.length_b   1.000
_cell.length_c   1.000
_cell.angle_alpha   90.00
_cell.angle_beta   90.00
_cell.angle_gamma   90.00
#
_symmetry.space_group_name_H-M   'P 1'
#
loop_
_entity.id
_entity.type
_entity.pdbx_description
1 polymer ?
#
loop_
_entity_poly.entity_id
_entity_poly.type
_entity_poly.pdbx_seq_one_letter_code
_entity_poly.pdbx_strand_id
1 'polypeptide(L)'
;MKRDQSSELNDETATRRKEVEDMSEDEELIMRRKLLELQRKVLLSKARVEESKSLEDPRELLNKSLTEKAKEVLKYAEMQYPKLTEYVIRELARLIVQGRIKGEIDGYTVLYIFRELGYPIRLPTRIVVKRKGETKSITEYLKEKLKEEED
;
A
#
# COMPACT_ATOMS: atom_id res chain seq x y z
N MET A 1 -50.57 19.36 7.24
CA MET A 1 -49.71 20.47 7.72
C MET A 1 -48.30 19.93 7.92
N LYS A 2 -47.40 20.11 6.94
CA LYS A 2 -45.97 19.80 7.08
C LYS A 2 -45.24 21.14 7.17
N ARG A 3 -44.51 21.41 8.25
CA ARG A 3 -43.76 22.66 8.44
C ARG A 3 -42.56 22.67 7.47
N ASP A 4 -42.35 23.81 6.82
CA ASP A 4 -41.27 24.08 5.86
C ASP A 4 -39.89 24.03 6.55
N GLN A 5 -39.23 22.87 6.52
CA GLN A 5 -37.83 22.70 6.94
C GLN A 5 -36.85 23.45 6.02
N SER A 6 -37.30 23.85 4.82
CA SER A 6 -36.50 24.56 3.81
C SER A 6 -36.25 26.03 4.16
N SER A 7 -37.14 26.64 4.97
CA SER A 7 -37.02 28.02 5.41
C SER A 7 -35.95 28.18 6.49
N GLU A 8 -35.90 27.24 7.44
CA GLU A 8 -35.01 27.30 8.61
C GLU A 8 -33.52 27.12 8.22
N LEU A 9 -33.23 26.26 7.24
CA LEU A 9 -31.87 26.03 6.71
C LEU A 9 -31.28 27.26 5.97
N ASN A 10 -32.13 28.09 5.38
CA ASN A 10 -31.69 29.30 4.67
C ASN A 10 -31.40 30.46 5.64
N ASP A 11 -32.16 30.58 6.72
CA ASP A 11 -31.89 31.57 7.77
C ASP A 11 -30.61 31.24 8.55
N GLU A 12 -30.35 29.96 8.81
CA GLU A 12 -29.15 29.49 9.52
C GLU A 12 -27.86 29.70 8.70
N THR A 13 -27.95 29.58 7.37
CA THR A 13 -26.83 29.85 6.47
C THR A 13 -26.61 31.35 6.20
N ALA A 14 -27.67 32.15 6.23
CA ALA A 14 -27.58 33.61 6.13
C ALA A 14 -27.00 34.24 7.40
N THR A 15 -27.41 33.76 8.57
CA THR A 15 -26.86 34.19 9.88
C THR A 15 -25.37 33.84 10.00
N ARG A 16 -24.97 32.63 9.62
CA ARG A 16 -23.54 32.23 9.60
C ARG A 16 -22.67 33.04 8.64
N ARG A 17 -23.22 33.52 7.52
CA ARG A 17 -22.50 34.39 6.58
C ARG A 17 -22.36 35.80 7.12
N LYS A 18 -23.39 36.31 7.79
CA LYS A 18 -23.40 37.64 8.40
C LYS A 18 -22.46 37.73 9.62
N GLU A 19 -22.38 36.67 10.43
CA GLU A 19 -21.41 36.55 11.52
C GLU A 19 -19.95 36.54 11.03
N VAL A 20 -19.69 36.05 9.80
CA VAL A 20 -18.36 36.08 9.19
C VAL A 20 -18.01 37.47 8.62
N GLU A 21 -19.02 38.25 8.21
CA GLU A 21 -18.85 39.64 7.74
C GLU A 21 -18.64 40.65 8.88
N ASP A 22 -19.21 40.39 10.07
CA ASP A 22 -19.10 41.25 11.25
C ASP A 22 -17.92 40.87 12.19
N MET A 23 -16.96 40.09 11.70
CA MET A 23 -15.74 39.72 12.44
C MET A 23 -14.80 40.93 12.56
N SER A 24 -14.34 41.24 13.76
CA SER A 24 -13.36 42.31 13.97
C SER A 24 -11.98 41.96 13.40
N GLU A 25 -11.20 42.95 12.97
CA GLU A 25 -9.83 42.77 12.45
C GLU A 25 -8.94 41.97 13.43
N ASP A 26 -9.14 42.17 14.73
CA ASP A 26 -8.44 41.45 15.81
C ASP A 26 -8.79 39.96 15.85
N GLU A 27 -10.07 39.61 15.64
CA GLU A 27 -10.52 38.23 15.60
C GLU A 27 -10.02 37.50 14.34
N GLU A 28 -9.96 38.19 13.19
CA GLU A 28 -9.33 37.65 11.99
C GLU A 28 -7.85 37.33 12.20
N LEU A 29 -7.11 38.23 12.86
CA LEU A 29 -5.70 38.04 13.17
C LEU A 29 -5.49 36.83 14.08
N ILE A 30 -6.35 36.65 15.09
CA ILE A 30 -6.31 35.49 15.99
C ILE A 30 -6.60 34.19 15.22
N MET A 31 -7.58 34.20 14.32
CA MET A 31 -7.95 33.04 13.50
C MET A 31 -6.78 32.62 12.59
N ARG A 32 -6.15 33.57 11.89
CA ARG A 32 -4.98 33.33 11.03
C ARG A 32 -3.80 32.77 11.83
N ARG A 33 -3.52 33.33 13.01
CA ARG A 33 -2.46 32.84 13.90
C ARG A 33 -2.70 31.39 14.34
N LYS A 34 -3.92 31.06 14.77
CA LYS A 34 -4.30 29.68 15.14
C LYS A 34 -4.17 28.73 13.96
N LEU A 35 -4.57 29.14 12.76
CA LEU A 35 -4.44 28.33 11.55
C LEU A 35 -2.97 28.02 11.23
N LEU A 36 -2.09 29.02 11.31
CA LEU A 36 -0.65 28.83 11.09
C LEU A 36 -0.02 27.92 12.16
N GLU A 37 -0.42 28.05 13.42
CA GLU A 37 0.04 27.14 14.49
C GLU A 37 -0.40 25.69 14.25
N LEU A 38 -1.65 25.47 13.79
CA LEU A 38 -2.14 24.15 13.42
C LEU A 38 -1.38 23.58 12.22
N GLN A 39 -1.16 24.38 11.16
CA GLN A 39 -0.36 23.98 10.01
C GLN A 39 1.06 23.60 10.41
N ARG A 40 1.73 24.40 11.25
CA ARG A 40 3.06 24.08 11.79
C ARG A 40 3.07 22.78 12.59
N LYS A 41 2.08 22.56 13.47
CA LYS A 41 1.97 21.32 14.24
C LYS A 41 1.80 20.09 13.35
N VAL A 42 1.01 20.19 12.28
CA VAL A 42 0.82 19.09 11.30
C VAL A 42 2.09 18.81 10.50
N LEU A 43 2.83 19.85 10.11
CA LEU A 43 4.11 19.66 9.40
C LEU A 43 5.17 19.03 10.31
N LEU A 44 5.29 19.49 11.56
CA LEU A 44 6.23 18.94 12.54
C LEU A 44 5.90 17.49 12.92
N SER A 45 4.62 17.15 13.04
CA SER A 45 4.21 15.77 13.33
C SER A 45 4.50 14.84 12.15
N LYS A 46 4.27 15.27 10.92
CA LYS A 46 4.68 14.52 9.72
C LYS A 46 6.19 14.34 9.64
N ALA A 47 6.96 15.40 9.86
CA ALA A 47 8.43 15.34 9.85
C ALA A 47 8.97 14.37 10.92
N ARG A 48 8.46 14.40 12.15
CA ARG A 48 8.84 13.44 13.20
C ARG A 48 8.52 11.99 12.84
N VAL A 49 7.36 11.75 12.22
CA VAL A 49 6.95 10.40 11.80
C VAL A 49 7.82 9.91 10.64
N GLU A 50 8.21 10.79 9.72
CA GLU A 50 9.14 10.47 8.64
C GLU A 50 10.55 10.22 9.17
N GLU A 51 11.06 11.02 10.11
CA GLU A 51 12.34 10.78 10.78
C GLU A 51 12.34 9.44 11.52
N SER A 52 11.31 9.15 12.31
CA SER A 52 11.23 7.88 13.05
C SER A 52 11.16 6.67 12.12
N LYS A 53 10.46 6.80 10.98
CA LYS A 53 10.39 5.73 9.98
C LYS A 53 11.69 5.62 9.18
N SER A 54 12.44 6.70 9.00
CA SER A 54 13.73 6.67 8.29
C SER A 54 14.85 6.00 9.08
N LEU A 55 14.69 5.91 10.42
CA LEU A 55 15.63 5.24 11.33
C LEU A 55 15.38 3.73 11.43
N GLU A 56 14.21 3.24 11.02
CA GLU A 56 13.92 1.80 10.99
C GLU A 56 14.71 1.12 9.86
N ASP A 57 15.14 -0.12 10.09
CA ASP A 57 15.82 -0.91 9.07
C ASP A 57 14.89 -1.05 7.84
N PRO A 58 15.35 -0.72 6.62
CA PRO A 58 14.59 -0.92 5.38
C PRO A 58 13.92 -2.29 5.27
N ARG A 59 14.59 -3.33 5.78
CA ARG A 59 14.06 -4.70 5.77
C ARG A 59 12.86 -4.85 6.70
N GLU A 60 12.92 -4.29 7.89
CA GLU A 60 11.83 -4.34 8.87
C GLU A 60 10.61 -3.55 8.40
N LEU A 61 10.83 -2.36 7.83
CA LEU A 61 9.78 -1.54 7.21
C LEU A 61 9.04 -2.32 6.13
N LEU A 62 9.79 -2.94 5.21
CA LEU A 62 9.21 -3.71 4.13
C LEU A 62 8.45 -4.94 4.66
N ASN A 63 8.99 -5.64 5.67
CA ASN A 63 8.35 -6.81 6.28
C ASN A 63 6.99 -6.51 6.93
N LYS A 64 6.75 -5.28 7.39
CA LYS A 64 5.43 -4.83 7.90
C LYS A 64 4.38 -4.72 6.79
N SER A 65 4.81 -4.54 5.54
CA SER A 65 3.93 -4.37 4.38
C SER A 65 3.86 -5.61 3.48
N LEU A 66 4.58 -6.69 3.78
CA LEU A 66 4.57 -7.92 2.98
C LEU A 66 3.65 -8.98 3.58
N THR A 67 2.90 -9.68 2.71
CA THR A 67 2.19 -10.92 3.10
C THR A 67 3.19 -12.03 3.46
N GLU A 68 2.75 -13.08 4.15
CA GLU A 68 3.61 -14.23 4.47
C GLU A 68 4.21 -14.87 3.21
N LYS A 69 3.39 -15.07 2.17
CA LYS A 69 3.85 -15.59 0.88
C LYS A 69 4.87 -14.66 0.23
N ALA A 70 4.67 -13.34 0.31
CA ALA A 70 5.63 -12.38 -0.24
C ALA A 70 6.99 -12.47 0.45
N LYS A 71 7.02 -12.70 1.77
CA LYS A 71 8.27 -12.91 2.53
C LYS A 71 8.99 -14.18 2.08
N GLU A 72 8.25 -15.27 1.82
CA GLU A 72 8.83 -16.49 1.28
C GLU A 72 9.44 -16.27 -0.11
N VAL A 73 8.69 -15.62 -1.02
CA VAL A 73 9.19 -15.30 -2.36
C VAL A 73 10.45 -14.44 -2.28
N LEU A 74 10.48 -13.44 -1.41
CA LEU A 74 11.64 -12.57 -1.21
C LEU A 74 12.85 -13.36 -0.71
N LYS A 75 12.65 -14.34 0.18
CA LYS A 75 13.74 -15.24 0.63
C LYS A 75 14.33 -16.04 -0.52
N TYR A 76 13.51 -16.55 -1.45
CA TYR A 76 14.02 -17.21 -2.65
C TYR A 76 14.73 -16.25 -3.59
N ALA A 77 14.29 -14.99 -3.65
CA ALA A 77 14.96 -13.93 -4.39
C ALA A 77 16.36 -13.65 -3.82
N GLU A 78 16.50 -13.60 -2.50
CA GLU A 78 17.80 -13.40 -1.83
C GLU A 78 18.77 -14.54 -2.08
N MET A 79 18.29 -15.78 -2.08
CA MET A 79 19.11 -16.95 -2.38
C MET A 79 19.64 -16.94 -3.82
N GLN A 80 18.86 -16.43 -4.77
CA GLN A 80 19.21 -16.44 -6.20
C GLN A 80 19.95 -15.16 -6.64
N TYR A 81 19.53 -14.00 -6.11
CA TYR A 81 19.95 -12.67 -6.53
C TYR A 81 20.19 -11.76 -5.30
N PRO A 82 21.19 -12.04 -4.45
CA PRO A 82 21.36 -11.36 -3.16
C PRO A 82 21.58 -9.85 -3.30
N LYS A 83 22.53 -9.43 -4.16
CA LYS A 83 22.86 -8.01 -4.37
C LYS A 83 21.68 -7.20 -4.94
N LEU A 84 20.95 -7.79 -5.90
CA LEU A 84 19.77 -7.16 -6.50
C LEU A 84 18.66 -7.04 -5.46
N THR A 85 18.42 -8.11 -4.70
CA THR A 85 17.34 -8.15 -3.70
C THR A 85 17.57 -7.11 -2.61
N GLU A 86 18.81 -6.93 -2.15
CA GLU A 86 19.16 -5.88 -1.20
C GLU A 86 18.84 -4.47 -1.74
N TYR A 87 19.14 -4.21 -3.01
CA TYR A 87 18.78 -2.95 -3.66
C TYR A 87 17.26 -2.77 -3.75
N VAL A 88 16.54 -3.80 -4.19
CA VAL A 88 15.07 -3.79 -4.30
C VAL A 88 14.42 -3.55 -2.94
N ILE A 89 14.92 -4.16 -1.86
CA ILE A 89 14.41 -3.95 -0.50
C ILE A 89 14.54 -2.49 -0.10
N ARG A 90 15.71 -1.87 -0.32
CA ARG A 90 15.92 -0.45 0.01
C ARG A 90 14.98 0.47 -0.76
N GLU A 91 14.80 0.25 -2.06
CA GLU A 91 13.92 1.08 -2.87
C GLU A 91 12.44 0.89 -2.51
N LEU A 92 12.00 -0.34 -2.26
CA LEU A 92 10.62 -0.60 -1.80
C LEU A 92 10.35 0.03 -0.44
N ALA A 93 11.28 -0.09 0.51
CA ALA A 93 11.18 0.56 1.82
C ALA A 93 11.07 2.09 1.67
N ARG A 94 11.90 2.70 0.82
CA ARG A 94 11.83 4.14 0.52
C ARG A 94 10.46 4.54 -0.02
N LEU A 95 9.90 3.76 -0.96
CA LEU A 95 8.58 4.02 -1.54
C LEU A 95 7.44 3.88 -0.53
N ILE A 96 7.57 2.96 0.44
CA ILE A 96 6.63 2.80 1.56
C ILE A 96 6.69 4.02 2.49
N VAL A 97 7.88 4.49 2.84
CA VAL A 97 8.05 5.70 3.68
C VAL A 97 7.45 6.92 2.99
N GLN A 98 7.64 7.06 1.68
CA GLN A 98 7.04 8.13 0.87
C GLN A 98 5.51 8.00 0.71
N GLY A 99 4.89 6.91 1.18
CA GLY A 99 3.45 6.67 1.05
C GLY A 99 2.97 6.44 -0.39
N ARG A 100 3.90 6.13 -1.31
CA ARG A 100 3.59 5.82 -2.72
C ARG A 100 3.01 4.42 -2.87
N ILE A 101 3.49 3.49 -2.04
CA ILE A 101 2.93 2.15 -1.92
C ILE A 101 1.97 2.16 -0.73
N LYS A 102 0.71 1.82 -0.97
CA LYS A 102 -0.33 1.69 0.06
C LYS A 102 -0.83 0.26 0.07
N GLY A 103 -1.01 -0.30 1.26
CA GLY A 103 -1.51 -1.66 1.45
C GLY A 103 -0.41 -2.72 1.49
N GLU A 104 -0.83 -3.98 1.49
CA GLU A 104 0.06 -5.14 1.54
C GLU A 104 0.56 -5.54 0.15
N ILE A 105 1.83 -5.90 0.06
CA ILE A 105 2.48 -6.42 -1.13
C ILE A 105 2.39 -7.95 -1.06
N ASP A 106 1.70 -8.56 -2.02
CA ASP A 106 1.59 -10.02 -2.13
C ASP A 106 2.73 -10.66 -2.93
N GLY A 107 2.91 -11.98 -2.79
CA GLY A 107 3.98 -12.74 -3.43
C GLY A 107 3.94 -12.71 -4.96
N TYR A 108 2.74 -12.63 -5.56
CA TYR A 108 2.61 -12.43 -7.01
C TYR A 108 3.21 -11.10 -7.46
N THR A 109 3.05 -10.04 -6.66
CA THR A 109 3.61 -8.71 -6.95
C THR A 109 5.12 -8.74 -6.86
N VAL A 110 5.70 -9.41 -5.86
CA VAL A 110 7.15 -9.60 -5.76
C VAL A 110 7.68 -10.38 -6.98
N LEU A 111 7.05 -11.50 -7.34
CA LEU A 111 7.41 -12.26 -8.55
C LEU A 111 7.35 -11.40 -9.81
N TYR A 112 6.30 -10.58 -9.93
CA TYR A 112 6.11 -9.67 -11.06
C TYR A 112 7.24 -8.66 -11.17
N ILE A 113 7.56 -7.95 -10.08
CA ILE A 113 8.65 -6.95 -10.05
C ILE A 113 9.97 -7.57 -10.52
N PHE A 114 10.34 -8.71 -9.94
CA PHE A 114 11.60 -9.36 -10.29
C PHE A 114 11.62 -9.86 -11.74
N ARG A 115 10.48 -10.31 -12.27
CA ARG A 115 10.35 -10.68 -13.68
C ARG A 115 10.53 -9.48 -14.61
N GLU A 116 9.90 -8.34 -14.31
CA GLU A 116 10.05 -7.11 -15.10
C GLU A 116 11.47 -6.54 -15.04
N LEU A 117 12.17 -6.74 -13.92
CA LEU A 117 13.59 -6.40 -13.80
C LEU A 117 14.52 -7.35 -14.58
N GLY A 118 13.99 -8.43 -15.18
CA GLY A 118 14.78 -9.42 -15.91
C GLY A 118 15.42 -10.51 -15.03
N TYR A 119 15.01 -10.60 -13.76
CA TYR A 119 15.54 -11.56 -12.78
C TYR A 119 14.44 -12.48 -12.25
N PRO A 120 13.85 -13.34 -13.09
CA PRO A 120 12.76 -14.22 -12.65
C PRO A 120 13.23 -15.12 -11.51
N ILE A 121 12.48 -15.10 -10.40
CA ILE A 121 12.74 -15.93 -9.22
C ILE A 121 12.19 -17.34 -9.49
N ARG A 122 13.03 -18.36 -9.34
CA ARG A 122 12.57 -19.76 -9.40
C ARG A 122 12.05 -20.20 -8.03
N LEU A 123 10.78 -20.59 -7.97
CA LEU A 123 10.17 -21.17 -6.77
C LEU A 123 10.09 -22.69 -6.88
N PRO A 124 10.30 -23.46 -5.80
CA PRO A 124 10.11 -24.91 -5.80
C PRO A 124 8.62 -25.26 -5.67
N THR A 125 7.82 -24.92 -6.69
CA THR A 125 6.40 -25.27 -6.72
C THR A 125 6.21 -26.69 -7.25
N ARG A 126 5.53 -27.54 -6.47
CA ARG A 126 5.16 -28.90 -6.89
C ARG A 126 3.66 -29.07 -6.73
N ILE A 127 2.97 -29.27 -7.85
CA ILE A 127 1.53 -29.58 -7.88
C ILE A 127 1.36 -31.01 -8.36
N VAL A 128 0.58 -31.80 -7.62
CA VAL A 128 0.30 -33.20 -7.92
C VAL A 128 -1.20 -33.42 -8.02
N VAL A 129 -1.62 -34.26 -8.97
CA VAL A 129 -3.00 -34.66 -9.20
C VAL A 129 -3.16 -36.12 -8.77
N LYS A 130 -4.13 -36.39 -7.90
CA LYS A 130 -4.48 -37.75 -7.44
C LYS A 130 -5.72 -38.22 -8.19
N ARG A 131 -5.63 -39.33 -8.94
CA ARG A 131 -6.77 -39.93 -9.64
C ARG A 131 -6.66 -41.46 -9.63
N LYS A 132 -7.73 -42.17 -9.22
CA LYS A 132 -7.83 -43.65 -9.24
C LYS A 132 -6.63 -44.40 -8.61
N GLY A 133 -6.03 -43.85 -7.55
CA GLY A 133 -4.88 -44.47 -6.87
C GLY A 133 -3.50 -44.10 -7.45
N GLU A 134 -3.45 -43.40 -8.59
CA GLU A 134 -2.21 -42.90 -9.17
C GLU A 134 -1.96 -41.43 -8.76
N THR A 135 -0.69 -41.09 -8.56
CA THR A 135 -0.22 -39.70 -8.36
C THR A 135 0.61 -39.29 -9.56
N LYS A 136 0.14 -38.28 -10.30
CA LYS A 136 0.87 -37.69 -11.43
C LYS A 136 1.19 -36.23 -11.12
N SER A 137 2.29 -35.71 -11.64
CA SER A 137 2.55 -34.27 -11.58
C SER A 137 1.52 -33.52 -12.45
N ILE A 138 1.22 -32.26 -12.12
CA ILE A 138 0.29 -31.47 -12.94
C ILE A 138 0.78 -31.33 -14.38
N THR A 139 2.10 -31.25 -14.58
CA THR A 139 2.72 -31.14 -15.89
C THR A 139 2.49 -32.38 -16.75
N GLU A 140 2.63 -33.57 -16.17
CA GLU A 140 2.31 -34.84 -16.84
C GLU A 140 0.82 -34.93 -17.16
N TYR A 141 -0.03 -34.60 -16.19
CA TYR A 141 -1.49 -34.62 -16.36
C TYR A 141 -1.95 -33.71 -17.51
N LEU A 142 -1.41 -32.49 -17.59
CA LEU A 142 -1.74 -31.55 -18.66
C LEU A 142 -1.20 -31.99 -20.03
N LYS A 143 0.00 -32.57 -20.08
CA LYS A 143 0.56 -33.12 -21.33
C LYS A 143 -0.23 -34.29 -21.87
N GLU A 144 -0.73 -35.18 -21.02
CA GLU A 144 -1.63 -36.27 -21.43
C GLU A 144 -2.94 -35.71 -22.00
N LYS A 145 -3.54 -34.73 -21.32
CA LYS A 145 -4.79 -34.10 -21.76
C LYS A 145 -4.69 -33.38 -23.10
N LEU A 146 -3.57 -32.69 -23.36
CA LEU A 146 -3.34 -32.05 -24.66
C LEU A 146 -3.24 -33.05 -25.80
N LYS A 147 -2.60 -34.21 -25.58
CA LYS A 147 -2.50 -35.26 -26.61
C LYS A 147 -3.86 -35.91 -26.92
N GLU A 148 -4.68 -36.13 -25.89
CA GLU A 148 -6.04 -36.68 -26.05
C GLU A 148 -7.00 -35.76 -26.83
N GLU A 149 -6.70 -34.46 -26.94
CA GLU A 149 -7.49 -33.49 -27.73
C GLU A 149 -6.96 -33.31 -29.16
N GLU A 150 -5.73 -33.76 -29.45
CA GLU A 150 -5.12 -33.73 -30.78
C GLU A 150 -5.42 -34.99 -31.63
N ASP A 151 -5.95 -36.05 -30.99
CA ASP A 151 -6.40 -37.32 -31.60
C ASP A 151 -7.94 -37.35 -31.83
#